data_AF-A0A480A686-F1
#
_entry.id   AF-A0A480A686-F1
#
_cell.length_a   1.000
_cell.length_b   1.000
_cell.length_c   1.000
_cell.angle_alpha   90.00
_cell.angle_beta   90.00
_cell.angle_gamma   90.00
#
_symmetry.space_group_name_H-M   'P 1'
#
loop_
_entity.id
_entity.type
_entity.pdbx_description
1 polymer ?
#
loop_
_entity_poly.entity_id
_entity_poly.type
_entity_poly.pdbx_seq_one_letter_code
_entity_poly.pdbx_strand_id
1 'polypeptide(L)'
;MDLCLRYKDVILGIELKVWRDKKRDPQGDGIEQLESYLARLGLDFGWLFIFDRRKNALPMEERLSTEVVMTENQCRITVIRA
;
A
#
# COMPACT_ATOMS: atom_id res chain seq x y z
N MET A 1 2.74 4.29 -9.51
CA MET A 1 3.32 4.72 -8.24
C MET A 1 2.84 6.13 -8.11
N ASP A 2 2.03 6.37 -7.10
CA ASP A 2 1.39 7.66 -6.90
C ASP A 2 2.34 8.67 -6.27
N LEU A 3 3.24 8.21 -5.40
CA LEU A 3 4.23 9.06 -4.75
C LEU A 3 5.58 8.34 -4.58
N CYS A 4 6.66 9.08 -4.77
CA CYS A 4 8.03 8.63 -4.53
C CYS A 4 8.71 9.65 -3.62
N LEU A 5 8.84 9.33 -2.34
CA LEU A 5 9.54 10.18 -1.39
C LEU A 5 11.05 9.93 -1.51
N ARG A 6 11.82 11.00 -1.70
CA ARG A 6 13.28 10.97 -1.62
C ARG A 6 13.72 11.88 -0.48
N TYR A 7 14.31 11.31 0.55
CA TYR A 7 14.79 12.05 1.71
C TYR A 7 16.12 11.48 2.21
N LYS A 8 17.19 12.25 2.04
CA LYS A 8 18.57 11.78 2.23
C LYS A 8 18.79 10.49 1.42
N ASP A 9 19.21 9.42 2.08
CA ASP A 9 19.48 8.13 1.45
C ASP A 9 18.23 7.24 1.32
N VAL A 10 17.06 7.72 1.77
CA VAL A 10 15.81 6.97 1.69
C VAL A 10 15.06 7.32 0.40
N ILE A 11 14.74 6.29 -0.37
CA ILE A 11 13.76 6.34 -1.45
C ILE A 11 12.59 5.45 -1.05
N LEU A 12 11.40 6.02 -0.89
CA LEU A 12 10.20 5.31 -0.47
C LEU A 12 9.13 5.41 -1.55
N GLY A 13 8.82 4.28 -2.18
CA GLY A 13 7.68 4.15 -3.08
C GLY A 13 6.38 4.03 -2.30
N ILE A 14 5.37 4.83 -2.67
CA ILE A 14 4.06 4.86 -2.04
C ILE A 14 2.99 4.72 -3.11
N GLU A 15 2.09 3.77 -2.91
CA GLU A 15 0.92 3.54 -3.76
C GLU A 15 -0.35 3.73 -2.90
N LEU A 16 -1.37 4.36 -3.49
CA LEU A 16 -2.64 4.66 -2.84
C LEU A 16 -3.76 3.87 -3.52
N LYS A 17 -4.63 3.27 -2.71
CA LYS A 17 -5.87 2.63 -3.17
C LYS A 17 -7.05 3.16 -2.39
N VAL A 18 -8.21 3.15 -3.05
CA VAL A 18 -9.50 3.47 -2.42
C VAL A 18 -10.38 2.24 -2.52
N TRP A 19 -10.81 1.70 -1.38
CA TRP A 19 -11.79 0.63 -1.33
C TRP A 19 -13.21 1.22 -1.32
N ARG A 20 -14.00 0.90 -2.34
CA ARG A 20 -15.38 1.39 -2.50
C ARG A 20 -16.40 0.27 -2.34
N ASP A 21 -17.65 0.65 -2.11
CA ASP A 21 -18.76 -0.30 -2.09
C ASP A 21 -18.78 -1.18 -3.34
N LYS A 22 -19.12 -2.47 -3.15
CA LYS A 22 -19.24 -3.46 -4.23
C LYS A 22 -17.94 -3.72 -5.01
N LYS A 23 -16.78 -3.26 -4.50
CA LYS A 23 -15.46 -3.61 -5.03
C LYS A 23 -14.79 -4.60 -4.09
N ARG A 24 -14.01 -5.52 -4.66
CA ARG A 24 -13.11 -6.39 -3.90
C ARG A 24 -12.05 -5.56 -3.19
N ASP A 25 -11.47 -6.13 -2.15
CA ASP A 25 -10.32 -5.56 -1.45
C ASP A 25 -9.18 -5.27 -2.44
N PRO A 26 -8.70 -4.01 -2.55
CA PRO A 26 -7.66 -3.64 -3.50
C PRO A 26 -6.24 -4.02 -3.05
N GLN A 27 -6.05 -4.65 -1.88
CA GLN A 27 -4.73 -4.95 -1.33
C GLN A 27 -3.84 -5.76 -2.30
N GLY A 28 -4.36 -6.84 -2.88
CA GLY A 28 -3.59 -7.69 -3.80
C GLY A 28 -3.11 -6.93 -5.03
N ASP A 29 -4.03 -6.25 -5.72
CA ASP A 29 -3.73 -5.45 -6.91
C ASP A 29 -2.77 -4.28 -6.58
N GLY A 30 -2.90 -3.71 -5.38
CA GLY A 30 -2.01 -2.66 -4.88
C GLY A 30 -0.59 -3.16 -4.62
N ILE A 31 -0.44 -4.36 -4.04
CA ILE A 31 0.87 -4.99 -3.82
C ILE A 31 1.54 -5.29 -5.16
N GLU A 32 0.84 -5.96 -6.08
CA GLU A 32 1.38 -6.30 -7.41
C GLU A 32 1.86 -5.05 -8.16
N GLN A 33 1.03 -4.01 -8.16
CA GLN A 33 1.36 -2.76 -8.82
C GLN A 33 2.55 -2.04 -8.16
N LEU A 34 2.58 -1.96 -6.82
CA LEU A 34 3.68 -1.32 -6.09
C LEU A 34 4.99 -2.07 -6.32
N GLU A 35 4.98 -3.39 -6.24
CA GLU A 35 6.15 -4.25 -6.46
C GLU A 35 6.78 -4.03 -7.85
N SER A 36 5.94 -3.89 -8.89
CA SER A 36 6.42 -3.56 -10.25
C SER A 36 7.19 -2.24 -10.30
N TYR A 37 6.81 -1.25 -9.49
CA TYR A 37 7.54 0.02 -9.42
C TYR A 37 8.81 -0.08 -8.59
N LEU A 38 8.77 -0.79 -7.46
CA LEU A 38 9.93 -1.01 -6.62
C LEU A 38 11.04 -1.73 -7.40
N ALA A 39 10.69 -2.75 -8.19
CA ALA A 39 11.62 -3.45 -9.07
C ALA A 39 12.34 -2.50 -10.07
N ARG A 40 11.60 -1.54 -10.66
CA ARG A 40 12.19 -0.54 -11.58
C ARG A 40 13.11 0.45 -10.88
N LEU A 41 12.92 0.66 -9.58
CA LEU A 41 13.73 1.56 -8.76
C LEU A 41 14.90 0.83 -8.07
N GLY A 42 14.96 -0.50 -8.16
CA GLY A 42 15.92 -1.31 -7.41
C GLY A 42 15.68 -1.28 -5.89
N LEU A 43 14.42 -1.12 -5.48
CA LEU A 43 14.01 -1.09 -4.07
C LEU A 43 13.34 -2.41 -3.69
N ASP A 44 13.45 -2.77 -2.41
CA ASP A 44 12.86 -3.97 -1.82
C ASP A 44 11.82 -3.64 -0.74
N PHE A 45 11.46 -2.36 -0.56
CA PHE A 45 10.41 -1.95 0.37
C PHE A 45 9.59 -0.77 -0.14
N GLY A 46 8.32 -0.71 0.28
CA GLY A 46 7.39 0.35 -0.08
C GLY A 46 6.14 0.34 0.78
N TRP A 47 5.33 1.39 0.66
CA TRP A 47 4.09 1.55 1.42
C TRP A 47 2.87 1.50 0.51
N LEU A 48 1.88 0.70 0.90
CA LEU A 48 0.56 0.66 0.28
C LEU A 48 -0.46 1.24 1.25
N PHE A 49 -1.06 2.39 0.91
CA PHE A 49 -2.17 2.94 1.66
C PHE A 49 -3.50 2.54 1.05
N ILE A 50 -4.40 2.01 1.85
CA ILE A 50 -5.77 1.67 1.44
C ILE A 50 -6.74 2.52 2.24
N PHE A 51 -7.40 3.46 1.56
CA PHE A 51 -8.49 4.24 2.13
C PHE A 51 -9.82 3.52 1.92
N ASP A 52 -10.38 2.96 2.98
CA ASP A 52 -11.70 2.35 2.94
C ASP A 52 -12.79 3.43 3.00
N ARG A 53 -13.50 3.59 1.89
CA ARG A 53 -14.61 4.54 1.70
C ARG A 53 -15.94 3.80 1.52
N ARG A 54 -16.03 2.53 1.94
CA ARG A 54 -17.28 1.79 1.96
C ARG A 54 -18.24 2.43 2.96
N LYS A 55 -19.54 2.42 2.66
CA LYS A 55 -20.57 3.05 3.52
C LYS A 55 -20.64 2.46 4.92
N ASN A 56 -20.32 1.17 5.05
CA ASN A 56 -20.37 0.43 6.31
C ASN A 56 -18.98 0.18 6.90
N ALA A 57 -17.96 0.94 6.48
CA ALA A 57 -16.65 0.89 7.13
C ALA A 57 -16.78 1.34 8.59
N LEU A 58 -16.01 0.70 9.48
CA LEU A 58 -15.95 1.11 10.88
C LEU A 58 -15.43 2.56 11.00
N PRO A 59 -15.67 3.23 12.14
CA PRO A 59 -15.01 4.49 12.45
C PRO A 59 -13.49 4.41 12.26
N MET A 60 -12.86 5.54 11.91
CA MET A 60 -11.42 5.60 11.58
C MET A 60 -10.56 4.92 12.65
N GLU A 61 -10.79 5.25 13.92
CA GLU A 61 -10.05 4.74 15.07
C GLU A 61 -10.09 3.22 15.21
N GLU A 62 -11.18 2.58 14.74
CA GLU A 62 -11.40 1.13 14.84
C GLU A 62 -10.84 0.35 13.64
N ARG A 63 -10.62 1.01 12.50
CA ARG A 63 -10.12 0.36 11.26
C ARG A 63 -8.72 0.77 10.84
N LEU A 64 -8.12 1.75 11.52
CA LEU A 64 -6.72 2.10 11.31
C LEU A 64 -5.84 0.91 11.67
N SER A 65 -5.13 0.38 10.67
CA SER A 65 -4.22 -0.72 10.88
C SER A 65 -2.94 -0.55 10.06
N THR A 66 -1.88 -1.19 10.52
CA THR A 66 -0.60 -1.27 9.81
C THR A 66 -0.07 -2.68 9.94
N GLU A 67 0.20 -3.30 8.80
CA GLU A 67 0.79 -4.63 8.72
C GLU A 67 1.96 -4.64 7.74
N VAL A 68 2.89 -5.58 7.93
CA VAL A 68 3.99 -5.80 7.00
C VAL A 68 3.73 -7.11 6.28
N VAL A 69 3.64 -7.03 4.95
CA VAL A 69 3.50 -8.18 4.07
C VAL A 69 4.84 -8.41 3.36
N MET A 70 5.35 -9.62 3.46
CA MET A 70 6.47 -10.09 2.64
C MET A 70 5.92 -10.72 1.38
N THR A 71 6.31 -10.23 0.22
CA THR A 71 5.87 -10.79 -1.06
C THR A 71 6.77 -11.95 -1.49
N GLU A 72 6.31 -12.73 -2.49
CA GLU A 72 7.09 -13.84 -3.04
C GLU A 72 8.45 -13.36 -3.59
N ASN A 73 8.49 -12.16 -4.17
CA ASN A 73 9.69 -11.51 -4.68
C ASN A 73 10.53 -10.81 -3.60
N GLN A 74 10.35 -11.20 -2.33
CA GLN A 74 11.09 -10.69 -1.17
C GLN A 74 10.96 -9.18 -0.95
N CYS A 75 9.91 -8.54 -1.48
CA CYS A 75 9.62 -7.14 -1.19
C CYS A 75 8.86 -7.01 0.14
N ARG A 76 9.31 -6.10 1.00
CA ARG A 76 8.67 -5.75 2.27
C ARG A 76 7.69 -4.60 2.08
N ILE A 77 6.40 -4.92 1.99
CA ILE A 77 5.34 -3.92 1.80
C ILE A 77 4.69 -3.60 3.15
N THR A 78 4.75 -2.34 3.57
CA THR A 78 3.97 -1.85 4.71
C THR A 78 2.58 -1.47 4.21
N VAL A 79 1.56 -2.23 4.58
CA VAL A 79 0.17 -1.96 4.22
C VAL A 79 -0.47 -1.17 5.35
N ILE A 80 -0.99 0.01 5.03
CA ILE A 80 -1.67 0.89 5.98
C ILE A 80 -3.13 1.01 5.52
N ARG A 81 -4.06 0.64 6.40
CA ARG A 81 -5.50 0.74 6.12
C ARG A 81 -6.05 1.89 6.95
N ALA A 82 -6.75 2.81 6.28
CA ALA A 82 -7.32 4.04 6.84
C ALA A 82 -8.67 4.32 6.19
#